data_AF-A0A8S3E7W7-F1
#
_entry.id   AF-A0A8S3E7W7-F1
#
_cell.length_a   1.000
_cell.length_b   1.000
_cell.length_c   1.000
_cell.angle_alpha   90.00
_cell.angle_beta   90.00
_cell.angle_gamma   90.00
#
_symmetry.space_group_name_H-M   'P 1'
#
loop_
_entity.id
_entity.type
_entity.pdbx_description
1 polymer ?
#
loop_
_entity_poly.entity_id
_entity_poly.type
_entity_poly.pdbx_seq_one_letter_code
_entity_poly.pdbx_strand_id
1 'polypeptide(L)'
;MSMLIKGLKYIIPCQHRFSRQSTEEIAEKQYRNISTTVKTCLEDHGISTVDQPAKQAFQELKTLLHSLYSKPLARSLALRAKREYKTIQSIQQLLRQRSDIVIRRTDKSKVFYI
;
A
#
# COMPACT_ATOMS: atom_id res chain seq x y z
N MET A 1 -24.75 -8.81 2.85
CA MET A 1 -23.63 -8.97 3.80
C MET A 1 -22.43 -9.78 3.25
N SER A 2 -22.16 -9.81 1.94
CA SER A 2 -21.06 -10.63 1.38
C SER A 2 -19.69 -9.92 1.33
N MET A 3 -19.66 -8.59 1.46
CA MET A 3 -18.43 -7.79 1.43
C MET A 3 -17.55 -7.97 2.68
N LEU A 4 -18.14 -8.26 3.84
CA LEU A 4 -17.41 -8.44 5.10
C LEU A 4 -16.76 -9.84 5.21
N ILE A 5 -17.39 -10.86 4.61
CA ILE A 5 -16.87 -12.25 4.60
C ILE A 5 -15.61 -12.35 3.73
N LYS A 6 -15.54 -11.55 2.66
CA LYS A 6 -14.36 -11.37 1.81
C LYS A 6 -13.86 -9.94 1.95
N GLY A 7 -13.62 -9.52 3.20
CA GLY A 7 -13.19 -8.15 3.56
C GLY A 7 -12.18 -7.59 2.58
N LEU A 8 -12.19 -6.26 2.37
CA LEU A 8 -11.35 -5.54 1.41
C LEU A 8 -10.01 -6.25 1.26
N LYS A 9 -9.83 -7.04 0.19
CA LYS A 9 -8.56 -7.71 -0.07
C LYS A 9 -7.65 -6.58 -0.49
N TYR A 10 -6.96 -5.99 0.47
CA TYR A 10 -6.11 -4.82 0.32
C TYR A 10 -5.08 -5.09 -0.78
N ILE A 11 -5.39 -4.70 -2.01
CA ILE A 11 -4.38 -4.51 -3.04
C ILE A 11 -4.05 -3.02 -2.99
N ILE A 12 -3.27 -2.63 -1.98
CA ILE A 12 -2.69 -1.28 -1.84
C ILE A 12 -2.11 -0.78 -3.18
N PRO A 13 -1.42 -1.62 -4.00
CA PRO A 13 -0.93 -1.19 -5.31
C PRO A 13 -2.01 -0.65 -6.27
N CYS A 14 -3.25 -1.15 -6.17
CA CYS A 14 -4.33 -0.75 -7.08
C CYS A 14 -5.02 0.55 -6.64
N GLN A 15 -5.02 0.86 -5.35
CA GLN A 15 -5.71 2.04 -4.81
C GLN A 15 -4.98 3.34 -5.15
N HIS A 16 -3.64 3.30 -5.14
CA HIS A 16 -2.81 4.45 -5.50
C HIS A 16 -3.06 4.94 -6.93
N ARG A 17 -3.45 4.06 -7.87
CA ARG A 17 -3.79 4.45 -9.25
C ARG A 17 -5.04 5.33 -9.37
N PHE A 18 -5.86 5.40 -8.32
CA PHE A 18 -7.02 6.31 -8.25
C PHE A 18 -6.72 7.58 -7.46
N SER A 19 -5.51 7.70 -6.90
CA SER A 19 -5.01 8.97 -6.40
C SER A 19 -4.62 9.88 -7.57
N ARG A 20 -4.48 11.19 -7.34
CA ARG A 20 -4.02 12.15 -8.36
C ARG A 20 -2.51 12.03 -8.65
N GLN A 21 -1.82 11.06 -8.05
CA GLN A 21 -0.37 10.88 -8.18
C GLN A 21 -0.04 10.06 -9.42
N SER A 22 1.08 10.38 -10.06
CA SER A 22 1.55 9.59 -11.20
C SER A 22 2.01 8.19 -10.74
N THR A 23 1.93 7.20 -11.63
CA THR A 23 2.44 5.84 -11.35
C THR A 23 3.91 5.85 -10.95
N GLU A 24 4.67 6.80 -11.48
CA GLU A 24 6.10 6.98 -11.24
C GLU A 24 6.37 7.55 -9.84
N GLU A 25 5.59 8.56 -9.42
CA GLU A 25 5.63 9.09 -8.05
C GLU A 25 5.29 8.01 -7.01
N ILE A 26 4.30 7.17 -7.32
CA ILE A 26 3.87 6.08 -6.44
C ILE A 26 4.98 5.02 -6.32
N ALA A 27 5.54 4.60 -7.45
CA ALA A 27 6.60 3.59 -7.48
C ALA A 27 7.85 4.07 -6.72
N GLU A 28 8.26 5.32 -6.94
CA GLU A 28 9.40 5.93 -6.25
C GLU A 28 9.16 6.08 -4.74
N LYS A 29 7.95 6.50 -4.33
CA LYS A 29 7.59 6.58 -2.91
C LYS A 29 7.63 5.21 -2.22
N GLN A 30 7.12 4.18 -2.89
CA GLN A 30 7.13 2.82 -2.36
C GLN A 30 8.54 2.24 -2.29
N TYR A 31 9.35 2.49 -3.31
CA TYR A 31 10.76 2.15 -3.30
C TYR A 31 11.49 2.80 -2.12
N ARG A 32 11.30 4.10 -1.89
CA ARG A 32 11.90 4.80 -0.73
C ARG A 32 11.47 4.18 0.59
N ASN A 33 10.17 3.95 0.79
CA ASN A 33 9.67 3.36 2.03
C ASN A 33 10.29 1.99 2.31
N ILE A 34 10.29 1.09 1.31
CA ILE A 34 10.83 -0.26 1.46
C ILE A 34 12.35 -0.21 1.65
N SER A 35 13.06 0.54 0.78
CA SER A 35 14.52 0.62 0.85
C SER A 35 15.00 1.23 2.16
N THR A 36 14.35 2.28 2.68
CA THR A 36 14.67 2.84 4.00
C THR A 36 14.44 1.81 5.10
N THR A 37 13.28 1.13 5.12
CA THR A 37 12.98 0.12 6.15
C THR A 37 14.00 -1.01 6.15
N VAL A 38 14.35 -1.53 4.97
CA VAL A 38 15.34 -2.60 4.83
C VAL A 38 16.73 -2.11 5.22
N LYS A 39 17.15 -0.93 4.77
CA LYS A 39 18.47 -0.37 5.11
C LYS A 39 18.62 -0.16 6.61
N THR A 40 17.63 0.44 7.27
CA THR A 40 17.63 0.62 8.72
C THR A 40 17.73 -0.72 9.43
N CYS A 41 16.96 -1.72 9.01
CA CYS A 41 17.05 -3.07 9.58
C CYS A 41 18.44 -3.70 9.39
N LEU A 42 19.05 -3.55 8.22
CA LEU A 42 20.40 -4.07 7.95
C LEU A 42 21.46 -3.35 8.77
N GLU A 43 21.36 -2.02 8.89
CA GLU A 43 22.23 -1.19 9.74
C GLU A 43 22.14 -1.60 11.22
N ASP A 44 20.93 -1.84 11.74
CA ASP A 44 20.70 -2.32 13.10
C ASP A 44 21.39 -3.67 13.39
N HIS A 45 21.62 -4.47 12.36
CA HIS A 45 22.31 -5.77 12.44
C HIS A 45 23.79 -5.69 12.00
N GLY A 46 24.33 -4.48 11.77
CA GLY A 46 25.72 -4.27 11.37
C GLY A 46 26.04 -4.74 9.94
N ILE A 47 25.03 -4.91 9.09
CA ILE A 47 25.20 -5.35 7.71
C ILE A 47 25.39 -4.12 6.82
N SER A 48 26.55 -4.04 6.15
CA SER A 48 26.83 -2.98 5.18
C SER A 48 25.90 -3.09 3.97
N THR A 49 25.44 -1.94 3.48
CA THR A 49 24.61 -1.83 2.26
C THR A 49 25.32 -1.08 1.13
N VAL A 50 26.63 -0.82 1.31
CA VAL A 50 27.45 0.03 0.42
C VAL A 50 28.20 -0.80 -0.62
N ASP A 51 28.25 -2.11 -0.42
CA ASP A 51 28.84 -3.11 -1.31
C ASP A 51 28.06 -3.21 -2.64
N GLN A 52 28.78 -3.67 -3.66
CA GLN A 52 28.22 -3.77 -5.00
C GLN A 52 27.00 -4.70 -5.10
N PRO A 53 26.97 -5.88 -4.41
CA PRO A 53 25.79 -6.73 -4.35
C PRO A 53 24.55 -6.03 -3.76
N ALA A 54 24.69 -5.34 -2.63
CA ALA A 54 23.57 -4.61 -2.03
C ALA A 54 23.03 -3.51 -2.98
N LYS A 55 23.92 -2.74 -3.62
CA LYS A 55 23.52 -1.74 -4.62
C LYS A 55 22.75 -2.34 -5.79
N GLN A 56 23.19 -3.49 -6.30
CA GLN A 56 22.50 -4.22 -7.37
C GLN A 56 21.11 -4.68 -6.90
N ALA A 57 21.00 -5.27 -5.72
CA ALA A 57 19.72 -5.73 -5.17
C ALA A 57 18.70 -4.59 -5.01
N PHE A 58 19.12 -3.42 -4.52
CA PHE A 58 18.23 -2.25 -4.41
C PHE A 58 17.84 -1.67 -5.78
N GLN A 59 18.73 -1.74 -6.78
CA GLN A 59 18.42 -1.33 -8.15
C GLN A 59 17.41 -2.28 -8.82
N GLU A 60 17.56 -3.59 -8.60
CA GLU A 60 16.60 -4.60 -9.03
C GLU A 60 15.24 -4.40 -8.36
N LEU A 61 15.22 -4.14 -7.05
CA LEU A 61 13.99 -3.82 -6.32
C LEU A 61 13.29 -2.59 -6.90
N LYS A 62 14.03 -1.53 -7.21
CA LYS A 62 13.47 -0.33 -7.85
C LYS A 62 12.84 -0.70 -9.20
N THR A 63 13.56 -1.43 -10.04
CA THR A 63 13.10 -1.85 -11.37
C THR A 63 11.86 -2.73 -11.29
N LEU A 64 11.83 -3.67 -10.34
CA LEU A 64 10.70 -4.55 -10.07
C LEU A 64 9.46 -3.72 -9.69
N LEU A 65 9.59 -2.77 -8.76
CA LEU A 65 8.49 -1.92 -8.33
C LEU A 65 7.94 -1.09 -9.49
N HIS A 66 8.79 -0.43 -10.27
CA HIS A 66 8.36 0.30 -11.46
C HIS A 66 7.61 -0.62 -12.43
N SER A 67 8.11 -1.84 -12.70
CA SER A 67 7.44 -2.79 -13.58
C SER A 67 6.04 -3.20 -13.08
N LEU A 68 5.89 -3.40 -11.76
CA LEU A 68 4.62 -3.78 -11.13
C LEU A 68 3.59 -2.65 -11.20
N TYR A 69 4.03 -1.40 -10.98
CA TYR A 69 3.15 -0.23 -11.04
C TYR A 69 2.78 0.17 -12.47
N SER A 70 3.66 -0.07 -13.46
CA SER A 70 3.41 0.23 -14.86
C SER A 70 2.52 -0.80 -15.57
N LYS A 71 2.49 -2.06 -15.11
CA LYS A 71 1.67 -3.11 -15.75
C LYS A 71 0.17 -2.76 -15.69
N PRO A 72 -0.59 -2.81 -16.80
CA PRO A 72 -2.02 -2.54 -16.77
C PRO A 72 -2.76 -3.61 -15.94
N LEU A 73 -3.73 -3.18 -15.14
CA LEU A 73 -4.59 -4.08 -14.38
C LEU A 73 -5.69 -4.63 -15.29
N ALA A 74 -6.07 -5.90 -15.09
CA ALA A 74 -7.26 -6.44 -15.72
C ALA A 74 -8.49 -5.58 -15.37
N ARG A 75 -9.38 -5.35 -16.34
CA ARG A 75 -10.54 -4.44 -16.22
C ARG A 75 -11.41 -4.76 -15.00
N SER A 76 -11.65 -6.03 -14.71
CA SER A 76 -12.42 -6.49 -13.55
C SER A 76 -11.77 -6.07 -12.22
N LEU A 77 -10.45 -6.18 -12.11
CA LEU A 77 -9.67 -5.75 -10.96
C LEU A 77 -9.65 -4.23 -10.82
N ALA A 78 -9.51 -3.50 -11.93
CA ALA A 78 -9.56 -2.04 -11.92
C ALA A 78 -10.93 -1.52 -11.44
N LEU A 79 -12.04 -2.08 -11.94
CA LEU A 79 -13.40 -1.73 -11.51
C LEU A 79 -13.65 -2.05 -10.03
N ARG A 80 -13.11 -3.17 -9.54
CA ARG A 80 -13.16 -3.52 -8.12
C ARG A 80 -12.38 -2.51 -7.29
N ALA A 81 -11.13 -2.25 -7.64
CA ALA A 81 -10.27 -1.35 -6.90
C ALA A 81 -10.80 0.09 -6.88
N LYS A 82 -11.44 0.57 -7.96
CA LYS A 82 -12.14 1.87 -7.99
C LYS A 82 -13.28 1.95 -6.97
N ARG A 83 -14.08 0.87 -6.85
CA ARG A 83 -15.17 0.79 -5.87
C ARG A 83 -14.63 0.82 -4.45
N GLU A 84 -13.62 -0.01 -4.17
CA GLU A 84 -12.97 -0.08 -2.87
C GLU A 84 -12.34 1.27 -2.46
N TYR A 85 -11.67 1.95 -3.41
CA TYR A 85 -11.09 3.28 -3.18
C TYR A 85 -12.14 4.32 -2.80
N LYS A 86 -13.28 4.37 -3.51
CA LYS A 86 -14.39 5.28 -3.17
C LYS A 86 -14.96 5.00 -1.78
N THR A 87 -15.12 3.73 -1.42
CA THR A 87 -15.59 3.34 -0.08
C THR A 87 -14.63 3.83 1.01
N ILE A 88 -13.32 3.66 0.81
CA ILE A 88 -12.31 4.13 1.77
C ILE A 88 -12.34 5.65 1.90
N GLN A 89 -12.39 6.40 0.79
CA GLN A 89 -12.48 7.85 0.84
C GLN A 89 -13.73 8.33 1.60
N SER A 90 -14.87 7.67 1.39
CA SER A 90 -16.12 7.97 2.10
C SER A 90 -15.98 7.75 3.61
N ILE A 91 -15.40 6.61 4.01
CA ILE A 91 -15.14 6.31 5.43
C ILE A 91 -14.17 7.34 6.03
N GLN A 92 -13.06 7.65 5.34
CA GLN A 92 -12.11 8.66 5.80
C GLN A 92 -12.75 10.04 5.96
N GLN A 93 -13.63 10.44 5.05
CA GLN A 93 -14.35 11.70 5.12
C GLN A 93 -15.32 11.72 6.31
N LEU A 94 -16.06 10.63 6.53
CA LEU A 94 -16.95 10.49 7.68
C LEU A 94 -16.19 10.64 9.00
N LEU A 95 -15.06 9.93 9.15
CA LEU A 95 -14.23 9.98 10.36
C LEU A 95 -13.62 11.38 10.60
N ARG A 96 -13.32 12.14 9.55
CA ARG A 96 -12.87 13.53 9.69
C ARG A 96 -13.98 14.45 10.21
N GLN A 97 -15.23 14.16 9.90
CA GLN A 97 -16.39 14.97 10.31
C GLN A 97 -16.96 14.53 11.66
N ARG A 98 -16.70 13.29 12.08
CA ARG A 98 -17.25 12.65 13.28
C ARG A 98 -16.12 12.22 14.20
N SER A 99 -15.63 13.16 15.00
CA SER A 99 -14.58 12.90 16.02
C SER A 99 -15.07 12.00 17.17
N ASP A 100 -16.38 11.79 17.27
CA ASP A 100 -17.02 10.85 18.18
C ASP A 100 -16.85 9.37 17.76
N ILE A 101 -16.49 9.11 16.51
CA ILE A 101 -16.27 7.76 15.99
C ILE A 101 -14.82 7.35 16.23
N VAL A 102 -14.60 6.34 17.07
CA VAL A 102 -13.29 5.77 17.35
C VAL A 102 -13.21 4.37 16.75
N ILE A 103 -12.42 4.20 15.69
CA ILE A 103 -12.13 2.87 15.14
C ILE A 103 -11.21 2.14 16.12
N ARG A 104 -11.75 1.10 16.78
CA ARG A 104 -10.96 0.22 17.64
C ARG A 104 -10.65 -1.09 16.92
N ARG A 105 -9.39 -1.49 16.98
CA ARG A 105 -8.97 -2.82 16.55
C ARG A 105 -9.35 -3.79 17.66
N THR A 106 -10.42 -4.56 17.47
CA THR A 106 -10.77 -5.65 18.37
C THR A 106 -9.83 -6.82 18.11
N ASP A 107 -9.09 -7.21 19.14
CA ASP A 107 -8.24 -8.38 19.26
C ASP A 107 -8.96 -9.70 18.96
N LYS A 108 -10.29 -9.77 19.17
CA LYS A 108 -11.09 -11.00 19.01
C LYS A 108 -11.75 -11.19 17.66
N SER A 109 -11.83 -10.17 16.82
CA SER A 109 -12.43 -10.25 15.49
C SER A 109 -11.62 -9.46 14.49
N LYS A 110 -11.28 -10.09 13.35
CA LYS A 110 -10.60 -9.46 12.19
C LYS A 110 -11.47 -8.42 11.46
N VAL A 111 -12.35 -7.74 12.18
CA VAL A 111 -13.34 -6.81 11.63
C VAL A 111 -13.28 -5.54 12.46
N PHE A 112 -13.28 -4.39 11.77
CA PHE A 112 -13.37 -3.08 12.41
C PHE A 112 -14.85 -2.81 12.70
N TYR A 113 -15.17 -2.46 13.94
CA TYR A 113 -16.46 -1.87 14.31
C TYR A 113 -16.30 -0.36 14.26
N ILE A 114 -17.26 0.30 13.59
CA ILE A 114 -17.42 1.75 13.56
C ILE A 114 -18.40 2.12 14.67
#